data_AF-A0A924VKC8-F1
#
_entry.id   AF-A0A924VKC8-F1
#
_cell.length_a   1.000
_cell.length_b   1.000
_cell.length_c   1.000
_cell.angle_alpha   90.00
_cell.angle_beta   90.00
_cell.angle_gamma   90.00
#
_symmetry.space_group_name_H-M   'P 1'
#
loop_
_entity.id
_entity.type
_entity.pdbx_description
1 polymer ?
#
loop_
_entity_poly.entity_id
_entity_poly.type
_entity_poly.pdbx_seq_one_letter_code
_entity_poly.pdbx_strand_id
1 'polypeptide(L)'
;MNVQEFARERGISARRVRALIANGSVRATKRGRGWEIDSDSARTPAPSRRPLSAESRKALSTAIQKRSIDSLHGQLRARTAKRVRALREAEDPAALLAEWWGNSAPAIIDATSSMVARAIAGDHDSVREQFRRHQTRYLRRPEDLAAAVLSERTIRGLSVQALAVNADLTPRQVRRIE
;
A
#
# COMPACT_ATOMS: atom_id res chain seq x y z
N MET A 1 -0.89 31.31 -2.97
CA MET A 1 -1.02 31.09 -1.51
C MET A 1 0.37 30.96 -0.89
N ASN A 2 0.64 31.54 0.29
CA ASN A 2 1.99 31.41 0.88
C ASN A 2 2.16 30.13 1.73
N VAL A 3 3.41 29.77 2.04
CA VAL A 3 3.76 28.55 2.81
C VAL A 3 3.05 28.47 4.17
N GLN A 4 2.86 29.61 4.86
CA GLN A 4 2.27 29.65 6.20
C GLN A 4 0.74 29.50 6.15
N GLU A 5 0.11 30.03 5.11
CA GLU A 5 -1.32 29.82 4.83
C GLU A 5 -1.59 28.36 4.46
N PHE A 6 -0.82 27.81 3.53
CA PHE A 6 -0.94 26.41 3.11
C PHE A 6 -0.68 25.45 4.27
N ALA A 7 0.29 25.76 5.14
CA ALA A 7 0.56 25.00 6.37
C ALA A 7 -0.65 24.96 7.31
N ARG A 8 -1.28 26.12 7.54
CA ARG A 8 -2.47 26.24 8.40
C ARG A 8 -3.68 25.52 7.81
N GLU A 9 -3.95 25.73 6.52
CA GLU A 9 -5.08 25.08 5.83
C GLU A 9 -4.95 23.56 5.81
N ARG A 10 -3.73 23.05 5.65
CA ARG A 10 -3.45 21.61 5.60
C ARG A 10 -3.13 20.97 6.97
N GLY A 11 -3.11 21.75 8.05
CA GLY A 11 -2.78 21.25 9.39
C GLY A 11 -1.37 20.66 9.51
N ILE A 12 -0.40 21.16 8.72
CA ILE A 12 1.00 20.68 8.70
C ILE A 12 1.99 21.80 9.00
N SER A 13 3.20 21.47 9.45
CA SER A 13 4.21 22.51 9.75
C SER A 13 4.78 23.18 8.49
N ALA A 14 5.17 24.45 8.58
CA ALA A 14 5.81 25.17 7.47
C ALA A 14 7.10 24.49 6.99
N ARG A 15 7.83 23.81 7.89
CA ARG A 15 8.99 22.96 7.53
C ARG A 15 8.56 21.80 6.63
N ARG A 16 7.43 21.15 6.93
CA ARG A 16 6.87 20.05 6.11
C ARG A 16 6.47 20.55 4.73
N VAL A 17 5.86 21.73 4.63
CA VAL A 17 5.52 22.35 3.34
C VAL A 17 6.76 22.63 2.50
N ARG A 18 7.84 23.17 3.08
CA ARG A 18 9.11 23.36 2.34
C ARG A 18 9.72 22.04 1.84
N ALA A 19 9.59 20.96 2.61
CA ALA A 19 10.03 19.64 2.18
C ALA A 19 9.18 19.10 1.01
N LEU A 20 7.88 19.41 0.98
CA LEU A 20 6.97 19.07 -0.12
C LEU A 20 7.21 19.90 -1.39
N ILE A 21 7.75 21.11 -1.25
CA ILE A 21 8.21 21.91 -2.38
C ILE A 21 9.52 21.31 -2.91
N ALA A 22 10.46 21.00 -2.02
CA ALA A 22 11.78 20.47 -2.38
C ALA A 22 11.73 19.10 -3.08
N ASN A 23 10.73 18.27 -2.77
CA ASN A 23 10.55 16.96 -3.40
C ASN A 23 9.60 16.98 -4.61
N GLY A 24 9.13 18.16 -5.04
CA GLY A 24 8.24 18.34 -6.20
C GLY A 24 6.79 17.93 -5.98
N SER A 25 6.38 17.54 -4.77
CA SER A 25 5.00 17.16 -4.45
C SER A 25 4.02 18.35 -4.38
N VAL A 26 4.54 19.56 -4.17
CA VAL A 26 3.78 20.82 -4.19
C VAL A 26 4.43 21.76 -5.20
N ARG A 27 3.69 22.18 -6.23
CA ARG A 27 4.21 23.19 -7.16
C ARG A 27 4.22 24.54 -6.46
N ALA A 28 5.39 25.13 -6.38
CA ALA A 28 5.57 26.46 -5.82
C ALA A 28 6.61 27.22 -6.64
N THR A 29 6.38 28.52 -6.78
CA THR A 29 7.30 29.44 -7.43
C THR A 29 7.96 30.30 -6.37
N LYS A 30 9.27 30.49 -6.46
CA LYS A 30 10.00 31.37 -5.54
C LYS A 30 9.74 32.83 -5.95
N ARG A 31 9.12 33.61 -5.07
CA ARG A 31 8.94 35.06 -5.24
C ARG A 31 9.63 35.79 -4.10
N GLY A 32 10.70 36.51 -4.42
CA GLY A 32 11.54 37.21 -3.44
C GLY A 32 12.17 36.26 -2.41
N ARG A 33 11.93 36.52 -1.11
CA ARG A 33 12.40 35.69 0.00
C ARG A 33 11.43 34.54 0.36
N GLY A 34 10.29 34.43 -0.31
CA GLY A 34 9.23 33.47 -0.02
C GLY A 34 8.97 32.46 -1.15
N TRP A 35 8.18 31.44 -0.83
CA TRP A 35 7.60 30.52 -1.80
C TRP A 35 6.11 30.80 -1.90
N GLU A 36 5.63 30.93 -3.13
CA GLU A 36 4.22 31.05 -3.47
C GLU A 36 3.75 29.72 -4.06
N ILE A 37 2.80 29.08 -3.39
CA ILE A 37 2.23 27.79 -3.78
C ILE A 37 1.10 28.04 -4.78
N ASP A 38 1.17 27.28 -5.87
CA ASP A 38 0.20 27.32 -6.95
C ASP A 38 -1.18 26.85 -6.45
N SER A 39 -2.23 27.56 -6.85
CA SER A 39 -3.62 27.34 -6.45
C SER A 39 -4.11 25.92 -6.78
N ASP A 40 -3.59 25.30 -7.84
CA ASP A 40 -3.91 23.91 -8.17
C ASP A 40 -3.24 22.92 -7.21
N SER A 41 -2.04 23.24 -6.70
CA SER A 41 -1.39 22.44 -5.66
C SER A 41 -2.03 22.63 -4.29
N ALA A 42 -2.66 23.79 -4.05
CA ALA A 42 -3.48 24.07 -2.87
C ALA A 42 -4.73 23.20 -2.79
N ARG A 43 -5.23 22.66 -3.90
CA ARG A 43 -6.37 21.74 -3.92
C ARG A 43 -5.99 20.28 -3.66
N THR A 44 -4.75 19.88 -3.93
CA THR A 44 -4.29 18.50 -3.75
C THR A 44 -4.19 18.09 -2.28
N PRO A 45 -4.94 17.06 -1.84
CA PRO A 45 -4.61 16.15 -0.76
C PRO A 45 -3.28 16.33 -0.04
N ALA A 46 -3.16 16.96 1.12
CA ALA A 46 -1.95 16.72 1.91
C ALA A 46 -1.92 15.20 2.21
N PRO A 47 -0.87 14.46 1.80
CA PRO A 47 -0.86 13.01 1.99
C PRO A 47 -0.93 12.74 3.49
N SER A 48 -2.03 12.14 3.94
CA SER A 48 -2.33 11.96 5.36
C SER A 48 -1.31 11.07 6.07
N ARG A 49 -0.53 10.31 5.28
CA ARG A 49 0.51 9.39 5.74
C ARG A 49 1.81 9.60 4.99
N ARG A 50 2.93 9.40 5.69
CA ARG A 50 4.26 9.34 5.06
C ARG A 50 4.25 8.19 4.03
N PRO A 51 4.68 8.45 2.78
CA PRO A 51 4.79 7.39 1.79
C PRO A 51 5.69 6.26 2.28
N LEU A 52 5.43 5.04 1.79
CA LEU A 52 6.24 3.88 2.13
C LEU A 52 7.69 4.05 1.67
N SER A 53 8.63 3.48 2.42
CA SER A 53 10.02 3.37 1.98
C SER A 53 10.12 2.50 0.72
N ALA A 54 11.19 2.67 -0.06
CA ALA A 54 11.43 1.88 -1.27
C ALA A 54 11.41 0.37 -1.01
N GLU A 55 12.01 -0.08 0.09
CA GLU A 55 12.00 -1.48 0.51
C GLU A 55 10.58 -1.99 0.82
N SER A 56 9.78 -1.20 1.55
CA SER A 56 8.39 -1.56 1.85
C SER A 56 7.51 -1.57 0.59
N ARG A 57 7.76 -0.66 -0.36
CA ARG A 57 7.09 -0.66 -1.67
C ARG A 57 7.43 -1.91 -2.45
N LYS A 58 8.71 -2.27 -2.55
CA LYS A 58 9.17 -3.49 -3.22
C LYS A 58 8.54 -4.75 -2.62
N ALA A 59 8.59 -4.88 -1.29
CA ALA A 59 8.00 -6.02 -0.58
C ALA A 59 6.49 -6.13 -0.82
N LEU A 60 5.78 -5.00 -0.79
CA LEU A 60 4.34 -4.96 -1.09
C LEU A 60 4.05 -5.29 -2.55
N SER A 61 4.82 -4.75 -3.51
CA SER A 61 4.69 -5.08 -4.93
C SER A 61 4.88 -6.57 -5.20
N THR A 62 5.93 -7.16 -4.63
CA THR A 62 6.17 -8.61 -4.72
C THR A 62 5.03 -9.40 -4.09
N ALA A 63 4.52 -8.97 -2.93
CA ALA A 63 3.42 -9.66 -2.27
C ALA A 63 2.10 -9.61 -3.06
N ILE A 64 1.80 -8.48 -3.72
CA ILE A 64 0.63 -8.34 -4.59
C ILE A 64 0.78 -9.21 -5.84
N GLN A 65 1.95 -9.17 -6.49
CA GLN A 65 2.23 -9.95 -7.71
C GLN A 65 2.19 -11.46 -7.45
N LYS A 66 2.89 -11.92 -6.40
CA LYS A 66 2.97 -13.35 -6.06
C LYS A 66 1.76 -13.83 -5.27
N ARG A 67 0.88 -12.93 -4.82
CA ARG A 67 -0.22 -13.20 -3.87
C ARG A 67 0.24 -14.02 -2.66
N SER A 68 1.46 -13.74 -2.20
CA SER A 68 2.14 -14.52 -1.17
C SER A 68 3.11 -13.62 -0.43
N ILE A 69 3.36 -13.94 0.83
CA ILE A 69 4.37 -13.27 1.65
C ILE A 69 5.44 -14.26 2.13
N ASP A 70 5.49 -15.45 1.52
CA ASP A 70 6.41 -16.55 1.82
C ASP A 70 7.89 -16.12 1.77
N SER A 71 8.26 -15.29 0.79
CA SER A 71 9.61 -14.80 0.60
C SER A 71 10.00 -13.65 1.55
N LEU A 72 9.12 -13.28 2.50
CA LEU A 72 9.36 -12.22 3.46
C LEU A 72 9.53 -12.80 4.85
N HIS A 73 10.39 -12.17 5.65
CA HIS A 73 10.70 -12.63 7.01
C HIS A 73 10.52 -11.53 8.06
N GLY A 74 10.42 -11.95 9.32
CA GLY A 74 10.38 -11.07 10.49
C GLY A 74 9.36 -9.93 10.42
N GLN A 75 9.79 -8.73 10.83
CA GLN A 75 8.93 -7.54 10.87
C GLN A 75 8.45 -7.09 9.49
N LEU A 76 9.26 -7.28 8.44
CA LEU A 76 8.88 -6.90 7.08
C LEU A 76 7.70 -7.74 6.59
N ARG A 77 7.70 -9.04 6.89
CA ARG A 77 6.57 -9.93 6.63
C ARG A 77 5.30 -9.45 7.32
N ALA A 78 5.38 -9.20 8.64
CA ALA A 78 4.23 -8.77 9.43
C ALA A 78 3.64 -7.44 8.94
N ARG A 79 4.50 -6.45 8.66
CA ARG A 79 4.08 -5.14 8.12
C ARG A 79 3.46 -5.27 6.73
N THR A 80 4.04 -6.09 5.87
CA THR A 80 3.53 -6.31 4.51
C THR A 80 2.19 -7.05 4.53
N ALA A 81 2.06 -8.08 5.37
CA ALA A 81 0.79 -8.78 5.59
C ALA A 81 -0.34 -7.82 6.01
N LYS A 82 -0.06 -6.95 6.99
CA LYS A 82 -1.02 -5.93 7.44
C LYS A 82 -1.42 -4.96 6.33
N ARG A 83 -0.49 -4.57 5.45
CA ARG A 83 -0.77 -3.69 4.30
C ARG A 83 -1.60 -4.39 3.24
N VAL A 84 -1.28 -5.65 2.89
CA VAL A 84 -2.08 -6.45 1.97
C VAL A 84 -3.50 -6.62 2.52
N ARG A 85 -3.64 -6.87 3.83
CA ARG A 85 -4.95 -6.92 4.48
C ARG A 85 -5.71 -5.61 4.33
N ALA A 86 -5.07 -4.49 4.67
CA ALA A 86 -5.67 -3.17 4.55
C ALA A 86 -6.13 -2.85 3.11
N LEU A 87 -5.40 -3.30 2.08
CA LEU A 87 -5.84 -3.16 0.69
C LEU A 87 -7.08 -4.01 0.36
N ARG A 88 -7.15 -5.23 0.90
CA ARG A 88 -8.29 -6.12 0.66
C ARG A 88 -9.56 -5.66 1.38
N GLU A 89 -9.41 -5.02 2.54
CA GLU A 89 -10.50 -4.55 3.40
C GLU A 89 -10.91 -3.10 3.11
N ALA A 90 -10.09 -2.33 2.40
CA ALA A 90 -10.40 -0.94 2.07
C ALA A 90 -11.57 -0.82 1.09
N GLU A 91 -12.46 0.13 1.37
CA GLU A 91 -13.52 0.53 0.44
C GLU A 91 -12.94 1.14 -0.85
N ASP A 92 -11.87 1.92 -0.68
CA ASP A 92 -11.07 2.49 -1.77
C ASP A 92 -9.59 2.04 -1.68
N PRO A 93 -9.24 0.88 -2.26
CA PRO A 93 -7.86 0.42 -2.29
C PRO A 93 -6.97 1.27 -3.19
N ALA A 94 -7.54 1.98 -4.17
CA ALA A 94 -6.79 2.83 -5.09
C ALA A 94 -6.25 4.07 -4.36
N ALA A 95 -7.11 4.76 -3.60
CA ALA A 95 -6.69 5.89 -2.77
C ALA A 95 -5.57 5.49 -1.79
N LEU A 96 -5.69 4.32 -1.15
CA LEU A 96 -4.68 3.82 -0.22
C LEU A 96 -3.34 3.50 -0.90
N LEU A 97 -3.37 2.90 -2.11
CA LEU A 97 -2.17 2.63 -2.91
C LEU A 97 -1.48 3.93 -3.34
N ALA A 98 -2.24 4.88 -3.89
CA ALA A 98 -1.72 6.18 -4.32
C ALA A 98 -1.07 6.92 -3.15
N GLU A 99 -1.71 6.93 -1.98
CA GLU A 99 -1.17 7.50 -0.75
C GLU A 99 0.17 6.86 -0.34
N TRP A 100 0.25 5.52 -0.34
CA TRP A 100 1.48 4.80 0.01
C TRP A 100 2.64 5.03 -0.96
N TRP A 101 2.33 5.32 -2.23
CA TRP A 101 3.32 5.73 -3.22
C TRP A 101 3.60 7.24 -3.23
N GLY A 102 2.89 8.02 -2.42
CA GLY A 102 3.06 9.47 -2.34
C GLY A 102 2.59 10.17 -3.60
N ASN A 103 1.51 9.66 -4.22
CA ASN A 103 0.93 10.16 -5.47
C ASN A 103 1.94 10.31 -6.61
N SER A 104 3.00 9.49 -6.60
CA SER A 104 4.04 9.48 -7.60
C SER A 104 4.10 8.10 -8.26
N ALA A 105 3.97 8.08 -9.58
CA ALA A 105 4.04 6.83 -10.34
C ALA A 105 5.44 6.21 -10.19
N PRO A 106 5.54 4.91 -9.86
CA PRO A 106 6.82 4.22 -9.84
C PRO A 106 7.43 4.17 -11.25
N ALA A 107 8.75 4.41 -11.35
CA ALA A 107 9.48 4.37 -12.62
C ALA A 107 9.67 2.95 -13.19
N ILE A 108 9.47 1.92 -12.36
CA ILE A 108 9.63 0.52 -12.76
C ILE A 108 8.35 0.05 -13.43
N ILE A 109 8.45 -0.61 -14.58
CA ILE A 109 7.30 -1.19 -15.28
C ILE A 109 7.06 -2.60 -14.74
N ASP A 110 6.07 -2.75 -13.86
CA ASP A 110 5.55 -4.03 -13.40
C ASP A 110 4.03 -3.96 -13.17
N ALA A 111 3.38 -5.12 -12.95
CA ALA A 111 1.93 -5.17 -12.77
C ALA A 111 1.40 -4.32 -11.60
N THR A 112 2.20 -4.17 -10.54
CA THR A 112 1.84 -3.34 -9.38
C THR A 112 2.05 -1.86 -9.71
N SER A 113 3.13 -1.52 -10.41
CA SER A 113 3.37 -0.16 -10.88
C SER A 113 2.28 0.34 -11.82
N SER A 114 1.78 -0.52 -12.72
CA SER A 114 0.61 -0.21 -13.55
C SER A 114 -0.64 0.04 -12.72
N MET A 115 -0.86 -0.75 -11.66
CA MET A 115 -1.97 -0.56 -10.73
C MET A 115 -1.85 0.77 -9.95
N VAL A 116 -0.65 1.11 -9.48
CA VAL A 116 -0.38 2.38 -8.80
C VAL A 116 -0.57 3.56 -9.76
N ALA A 117 -0.12 3.45 -11.01
CA ALA A 117 -0.33 4.49 -12.01
C ALA A 117 -1.83 4.72 -12.28
N ARG A 118 -2.63 3.65 -12.39
CA ARG A 118 -4.09 3.73 -12.51
C ARG A 118 -4.74 4.36 -11.27
N ALA A 119 -4.30 3.98 -10.08
CA ALA A 119 -4.77 4.57 -8.83
C ALA A 119 -4.51 6.08 -8.78
N ILE A 120 -3.31 6.52 -9.20
CA ILE A 120 -2.96 7.95 -9.25
C ILE A 120 -3.77 8.68 -10.34
N ALA A 121 -4.08 8.01 -11.44
CA ALA A 121 -4.90 8.55 -12.53
C ALA A 121 -6.41 8.61 -12.20
N GLY A 122 -6.85 8.15 -11.02
CA GLY A 122 -8.25 8.17 -10.62
C GLY A 122 -9.08 6.98 -11.11
N ASP A 123 -8.46 5.95 -11.71
CA ASP A 123 -9.13 4.73 -12.16
C ASP A 123 -9.31 3.75 -10.98
N HIS A 124 -10.18 4.13 -10.05
CA HIS A 124 -10.37 3.41 -8.79
C HIS A 124 -11.12 2.08 -9.01
N ASP A 125 -12.02 2.03 -9.98
CA ASP A 125 -12.84 0.85 -10.26
C ASP A 125 -12.00 -0.31 -10.79
N SER A 126 -11.06 -0.05 -11.71
CA SER A 126 -10.16 -1.10 -12.21
C SER A 126 -9.27 -1.68 -11.12
N VAL A 127 -8.76 -0.83 -10.22
CA VAL A 127 -7.94 -1.25 -9.08
C VAL A 127 -8.78 -2.07 -8.10
N ARG A 128 -10.00 -1.61 -7.77
CA ARG A 128 -10.93 -2.31 -6.88
C ARG A 128 -11.29 -3.69 -7.43
N GLU A 129 -11.62 -3.77 -8.71
CA GLU A 129 -11.94 -5.01 -9.40
C GLU A 129 -10.77 -6.01 -9.32
N GLN A 130 -9.54 -5.53 -9.47
CA GLN A 130 -8.35 -6.39 -9.38
C GLN A 130 -8.14 -7.02 -8.00
N PHE A 131 -8.50 -6.32 -6.91
CA PHE A 131 -8.47 -6.89 -5.55
C PHE A 131 -9.68 -7.78 -5.24
N ARG A 132 -10.84 -7.54 -5.87
CA ARG A 132 -12.04 -8.38 -5.72
C ARG A 132 -11.94 -9.69 -6.50
N ARG A 133 -11.27 -9.70 -7.64
CA ARG A 133 -11.11 -10.90 -8.46
C ARG A 133 -10.39 -12.01 -7.70
N HIS A 134 -11.15 -13.07 -7.46
CA HIS A 134 -10.63 -14.35 -6.99
C HIS A 134 -9.84 -14.96 -8.13
N GLN A 135 -8.50 -14.88 -8.09
CA GLN A 135 -7.69 -15.62 -9.06
C GLN A 135 -7.41 -17.00 -8.48
N THR A 136 -7.79 -17.99 -9.25
CA THR A 136 -7.53 -19.40 -8.99
C THR A 136 -6.01 -19.63 -8.99
N ARG A 137 -5.45 -20.06 -7.86
CA ARG A 137 -4.06 -20.51 -7.78
C ARG A 137 -4.05 -22.03 -7.94
N TYR A 138 -3.25 -22.52 -8.88
CA TYR A 138 -3.03 -23.96 -9.02
C TYR A 138 -2.04 -24.41 -7.95
N LEU A 139 -2.54 -25.09 -6.93
CA LEU A 139 -1.74 -25.67 -5.84
C LEU A 139 -1.36 -27.09 -6.23
N ARG A 140 -0.32 -27.22 -7.06
CA ARG A 140 0.06 -28.52 -7.65
C ARG A 140 0.86 -29.39 -6.70
N ARG A 141 1.53 -28.77 -5.73
CA ARG A 141 2.37 -29.48 -4.75
C ARG A 141 1.96 -29.16 -3.32
N PRO A 142 2.16 -30.08 -2.35
CA PRO A 142 1.85 -29.83 -0.95
C PRO A 142 2.50 -28.55 -0.39
N GLU A 143 3.73 -28.25 -0.81
CA GLU A 143 4.44 -27.03 -0.41
C GLU A 143 3.77 -25.74 -0.91
N ASP A 144 3.10 -25.77 -2.06
CA ASP A 144 2.37 -24.61 -2.58
C ASP A 144 1.14 -24.32 -1.72
N LEU A 145 0.45 -25.39 -1.27
CA LEU A 145 -0.68 -25.30 -0.36
C LEU A 145 -0.23 -24.77 1.01
N ALA A 146 0.85 -25.32 1.57
CA ALA A 146 1.44 -24.86 2.83
C ALA A 146 1.75 -23.36 2.79
N ALA A 147 2.46 -22.91 1.76
CA ALA A 147 2.83 -21.51 1.58
C ALA A 147 1.62 -20.58 1.40
N ALA A 148 0.59 -21.05 0.68
CA ALA A 148 -0.65 -20.30 0.47
C ALA A 148 -1.44 -20.16 1.78
N VAL A 149 -1.66 -21.25 2.52
CA VAL A 149 -2.36 -21.25 3.81
C VAL A 149 -1.64 -20.35 4.81
N LEU A 150 -0.32 -20.52 4.93
CA LEU A 150 0.49 -19.72 5.84
C LEU A 150 0.44 -18.21 5.49
N SER A 151 0.53 -17.87 4.20
CA SER A 151 0.44 -16.49 3.73
C SER A 151 -0.93 -15.88 4.03
N GLU A 152 -2.01 -16.58 3.69
CA GLU A 152 -3.37 -16.11 3.93
C GLU A 152 -3.68 -15.98 5.42
N ARG A 153 -3.26 -16.94 6.24
CA ARG A 153 -3.38 -16.86 7.71
C ARG A 153 -2.71 -15.60 8.25
N THR A 154 -1.48 -15.35 7.80
CA THR A 154 -0.70 -14.19 8.24
C THR A 154 -1.32 -12.88 7.77
N ILE A 155 -1.80 -12.81 6.51
CA ILE A 155 -2.48 -11.62 5.97
C ILE A 155 -3.75 -11.34 6.77
N ARG A 156 -4.58 -12.35 7.06
CA ARG A 156 -5.78 -12.18 7.89
C ARG A 156 -5.46 -11.86 9.36
N GLY A 157 -4.21 -12.09 9.79
CA GLY A 157 -3.79 -11.88 11.19
C GLY A 157 -4.33 -12.95 12.13
N LEU A 158 -4.60 -14.16 11.62
CA LEU A 158 -5.15 -15.26 12.40
C LEU A 158 -4.03 -16.04 13.11
N SER A 159 -4.30 -16.48 14.33
CA SER A 159 -3.49 -17.51 14.99
C SER A 159 -3.78 -18.88 14.34
N VAL A 160 -2.90 -19.85 14.56
CA VAL A 160 -3.16 -21.25 14.14
C VAL A 160 -4.45 -21.76 14.76
N GLN A 161 -4.72 -21.40 16.03
CA GLN A 161 -5.97 -21.75 16.71
C GLN A 161 -7.19 -21.16 16.01
N ALA A 162 -7.16 -19.86 15.68
CA ALA A 162 -8.29 -19.20 15.04
C ALA A 162 -8.55 -19.73 13.62
N LEU A 163 -7.49 -20.05 12.87
CA LEU A 163 -7.63 -20.71 11.58
C LEU A 163 -8.25 -22.10 11.71
N ALA A 164 -7.79 -22.89 12.69
CA ALA A 164 -8.30 -24.24 12.95
C ALA A 164 -9.80 -24.22 13.25
N VAL A 165 -10.24 -23.31 14.14
CA VAL A 165 -11.67 -23.11 14.46
C VAL A 165 -12.47 -22.72 13.22
N ASN A 166 -11.99 -21.77 12.41
CA ASN A 166 -12.69 -21.31 11.21
C ASN A 166 -12.81 -22.39 10.12
N ALA A 167 -11.89 -23.36 10.11
CA ALA A 167 -11.82 -24.42 9.11
C ALA A 167 -12.42 -25.75 9.59
N ASP A 168 -12.95 -25.80 10.81
CA ASP A 168 -13.39 -27.03 11.49
C ASP A 168 -12.29 -28.11 11.53
N LEU A 169 -11.06 -27.69 11.86
CA LEU A 169 -9.88 -28.53 11.98
C LEU A 169 -9.28 -28.44 13.39
N THR A 170 -8.42 -29.41 13.72
CA THR A 170 -7.55 -29.30 14.90
C THR A 170 -6.31 -28.43 14.60
N PRO A 171 -5.75 -27.72 15.60
CA PRO A 171 -4.51 -26.97 15.43
C PRO A 171 -3.34 -27.84 14.94
N ARG A 172 -3.33 -29.14 15.28
CA ARG A 172 -2.33 -30.11 14.84
C ARG A 172 -2.44 -30.40 13.34
N GLN A 173 -3.65 -30.47 12.79
CA GLN A 173 -3.87 -30.64 11.34
C GLN A 173 -3.40 -29.40 10.58
N VAL A 174 -3.68 -28.20 11.09
CA VAL A 174 -3.18 -26.95 10.48
C VAL A 174 -1.65 -26.94 10.44
N ARG A 175 -0.97 -27.29 11.54
CA ARG A 175 0.50 -27.39 11.60
C ARG A 175 1.11 -28.51 10.76
N ARG A 176 0.30 -29.48 10.28
CA ARG A 176 0.76 -30.52 9.37
C ARG A 176 0.69 -30.05 7.91
N ILE A 177 -0.17 -29.08 7.63
CA ILE A 177 -0.32 -28.45 6.32
C ILE A 177 0.70 -27.34 6.13
N GLU A 178 0.90 -26.49 7.15
CA GLU A 178 1.96 -25.46 7.19
C GLU A 178 3.35 -26.07 7.36
#